data_AF-A0A839XKQ7-F1
#
_entry.id   AF-A0A839XKQ7-F1
#
_cell.length_a   1.000
_cell.length_b   1.000
_cell.length_c   1.000
_cell.angle_alpha   90.00
_cell.angle_beta   90.00
_cell.angle_gamma   90.00
#
_symmetry.space_group_name_H-M   'P 1'
#
loop_
_entity.id
_entity.type
_entity.pdbx_description
1 polymer ?
#
loop_
_entity_poly.entity_id
_entity_poly.type
_entity_poly.pdbx_seq_one_letter_code
_entity_poly.pdbx_strand_id
1 'polypeptide(L)'
;MTTDDFQGVSTVSGVNAPDGYTADQGSMSNQATRISDAAASAQEEVSDVGTSNVGEGGFGKAHTDFSGDYTTGFQTIGEAAQAMCGALTSFASTVGAAGQQYGAAEESQAQAANQAGSGL
;
A
#
# COMPACT_ATOMS: atom_id res chain seq x y z
N MET A 1 -0.68 -18.04 -61.17
CA MET A 1 -2.15 -17.97 -61.08
C MET A 1 -2.57 -19.34 -60.58
N THR A 2 -2.74 -19.63 -59.29
CA THR A 2 -3.16 -18.89 -58.06
C THR A 2 -2.47 -19.58 -56.85
N THR A 3 -1.72 -18.93 -55.94
CA THR A 3 -2.15 -18.23 -54.70
C THR A 3 -3.37 -18.85 -53.99
N ASP A 4 -3.14 -19.56 -52.88
CA ASP A 4 -3.52 -19.18 -51.50
C ASP A 4 -3.39 -20.43 -50.59
N ASP A 5 -2.65 -20.51 -49.49
CA ASP A 5 -2.47 -19.68 -48.28
C ASP A 5 -3.12 -20.37 -47.06
N PHE A 6 -2.47 -20.19 -45.92
CA PHE A 6 -2.92 -20.45 -44.54
C PHE A 6 -2.72 -21.83 -43.85
N GLN A 7 -1.53 -21.92 -43.23
CA GLN A 7 -1.31 -22.06 -41.78
C GLN A 7 -1.95 -23.27 -41.07
N GLY A 8 -1.11 -24.23 -40.74
CA GLY A 8 -1.36 -25.18 -39.66
C GLY A 8 -1.46 -24.46 -38.32
N VAL A 9 -2.68 -24.18 -37.88
CA VAL A 9 -2.99 -23.85 -36.49
C VAL A 9 -3.23 -25.16 -35.74
N SER A 10 -2.24 -25.57 -34.97
CA SER A 10 -2.42 -26.45 -33.81
C SER A 10 -1.63 -25.83 -32.67
N THR A 11 -2.16 -24.73 -32.14
CA THR A 11 -1.71 -24.10 -30.91
C THR A 11 -2.93 -23.86 -30.02
N VAL A 12 -3.49 -24.95 -29.48
CA VAL A 12 -4.33 -24.86 -28.29
C VAL A 12 -3.94 -26.02 -27.38
N SER A 13 -2.95 -25.80 -26.52
CA SER A 13 -2.80 -26.65 -25.34
C SER A 13 -2.18 -25.85 -24.21
N GLY A 14 -3.06 -25.38 -23.33
CA GLY A 14 -2.77 -24.45 -22.24
C GLY A 14 -3.98 -23.54 -22.10
N VAL A 15 -4.90 -23.87 -21.21
CA VAL A 15 -6.04 -22.99 -20.89
C VAL A 15 -5.43 -21.78 -20.18
N ASN A 16 -5.26 -20.67 -20.89
CA ASN A 16 -4.92 -19.40 -20.25
C ASN A 16 -5.99 -19.11 -19.19
N ALA A 17 -5.57 -18.60 -18.03
CA ALA A 17 -6.51 -18.06 -17.05
C ALA A 17 -7.44 -17.07 -17.77
N PRO A 18 -8.77 -17.11 -17.52
CA PRO A 18 -9.70 -16.21 -18.20
C PRO A 18 -9.23 -14.75 -18.04
N ASP A 19 -9.37 -13.95 -19.10
CA ASP A 19 -9.04 -12.51 -19.04
C ASP A 19 -9.74 -11.87 -17.83
N GLY A 20 -8.95 -11.37 -16.88
CA GLY A 20 -9.43 -10.79 -15.63
C GLY A 20 -8.98 -11.50 -14.34
N TYR A 21 -8.28 -12.65 -14.41
CA TYR A 21 -7.70 -13.34 -13.24
C TYR A 21 -6.22 -13.02 -12.99
N THR A 22 -5.67 -11.98 -13.63
CA THR A 22 -4.38 -11.45 -13.19
C THR A 22 -4.60 -10.71 -11.88
N ALA A 23 -4.10 -11.27 -10.77
CA ALA A 23 -3.97 -10.51 -9.54
C ALA A 23 -3.30 -9.17 -9.89
N ASP A 24 -3.95 -8.04 -9.57
CA ASP A 24 -3.42 -6.72 -9.88
C ASP A 24 -2.33 -6.33 -8.86
N GLN A 25 -1.30 -7.18 -8.81
CA GLN A 25 -0.12 -7.07 -7.96
C GLN A 25 0.56 -5.71 -8.17
N GLY A 26 0.57 -5.25 -9.43
CA GLY A 26 1.08 -3.94 -9.80
C GLY A 26 0.31 -2.83 -9.09
N SER A 27 -1.01 -2.85 -9.11
CA SER A 27 -1.82 -1.88 -8.36
C SER A 27 -1.63 -2.02 -6.85
N MET A 28 -1.63 -3.23 -6.28
CA MET A 28 -1.43 -3.42 -4.84
C MET A 28 -0.08 -2.89 -4.36
N SER A 29 1.00 -3.20 -5.09
CA SER A 29 2.35 -2.72 -4.80
C SER A 29 2.42 -1.20 -4.93
N ASN A 30 1.84 -0.62 -5.98
CA ASN A 30 1.83 0.83 -6.18
C ASN A 30 1.05 1.56 -5.06
N GLN A 31 -0.08 1.01 -4.63
CA GLN A 31 -0.84 1.61 -3.53
C GLN A 31 -0.14 1.43 -2.19
N ALA A 32 0.51 0.29 -1.94
CA ALA A 32 1.34 0.09 -0.75
C ALA A 32 2.45 1.15 -0.67
N THR A 33 3.18 1.39 -1.77
CA THR A 33 4.20 2.44 -1.83
C THR A 33 3.60 3.81 -1.54
N ARG A 34 2.49 4.18 -2.20
CA ARG A 34 1.83 5.48 -1.99
C ARG A 34 1.38 5.70 -0.54
N ILE A 35 0.82 4.67 0.11
CA ILE A 35 0.42 4.75 1.52
C ILE A 35 1.65 4.93 2.41
N SER A 36 2.72 4.16 2.14
CA SER A 36 3.97 4.26 2.90
C SER A 36 4.61 5.65 2.77
N ASP A 37 4.68 6.18 1.55
CA ASP A 37 5.26 7.50 1.28
C ASP A 37 4.44 8.61 1.93
N ALA A 38 3.10 8.56 1.80
CA ALA A 38 2.23 9.53 2.44
C ALA A 38 2.32 9.47 3.97
N ALA A 39 2.42 8.27 4.55
CA ALA A 39 2.61 8.10 5.99
C ALA A 39 3.97 8.65 6.46
N ALA A 40 5.04 8.45 5.68
CA ALA A 40 6.36 8.97 5.99
C ALA A 40 6.40 10.52 5.91
N SER A 41 5.82 11.11 4.86
CA SER A 41 5.68 12.57 4.76
C SER A 41 4.86 13.15 5.91
N ALA A 42 3.72 12.54 6.22
CA ALA A 42 2.89 12.99 7.34
C ALA A 42 3.63 12.84 8.69
N GLN A 43 4.44 11.79 8.86
CA GLN A 43 5.21 11.57 10.08
C GLN A 43 6.24 12.70 10.32
N GLU A 44 6.87 13.19 9.26
CA GLU A 44 7.77 14.34 9.32
C GLU A 44 7.01 15.59 9.78
N GLU A 45 5.87 15.90 9.17
CA GLU A 45 5.05 17.07 9.50
C GLU A 45 4.51 17.05 10.94
N VAL A 46 4.07 15.88 11.43
CA VAL A 46 3.49 15.76 12.77
C VAL A 46 4.53 15.66 13.88
N SER A 47 5.80 15.42 13.54
CA SER A 47 6.89 15.43 14.53
C SER A 47 7.03 16.78 15.22
N ASP A 48 6.74 17.86 14.49
CA ASP A 48 6.79 19.24 15.01
C ASP A 48 5.58 19.59 15.88
N VAL A 49 4.44 18.92 15.69
CA VAL A 49 3.19 19.17 16.45
C VAL A 49 3.39 18.87 17.93
N GLY A 50 4.00 17.72 18.27
CA GLY A 50 4.26 17.33 19.66
C GLY A 50 5.28 18.21 20.38
N THR A 51 6.08 18.98 19.62
CA THR A 51 7.10 19.89 20.16
C THR A 51 6.63 21.34 20.24
N SER A 52 5.44 21.64 19.70
CA SER A 52 4.85 22.98 19.68
C SER A 52 4.48 23.40 21.10
N ASN A 53 5.42 24.09 21.76
CA ASN A 53 5.27 24.55 23.13
C ASN A 53 5.02 26.06 23.13
N VAL A 54 3.83 26.48 23.54
CA VAL A 54 3.53 27.90 23.77
C VAL A 54 3.89 28.17 25.23
N GLY A 55 4.95 28.93 25.47
CA GLY A 55 5.32 29.29 26.84
C GLY A 55 4.23 30.10 27.54
N GLU A 56 4.17 30.07 28.88
CA GLU A 56 3.16 30.77 29.69
C GLU A 56 2.92 32.23 29.29
N GLY A 57 3.98 32.94 28.90
CA GLY A 57 3.89 34.33 28.43
C GLY A 57 3.05 34.53 27.15
N GLY A 58 2.90 33.49 26.33
CA GLY A 58 2.11 33.48 25.11
C GLY A 58 0.59 33.39 25.33
N PHE A 59 0.16 32.88 26.50
CA PHE A 59 -1.26 32.82 26.88
C PHE A 59 -1.76 34.15 27.47
N GLY A 60 -0.84 35.05 27.85
CA GLY A 60 -1.17 36.30 28.49
C GLY A 60 -1.54 36.14 29.97
N LYS A 61 -1.61 37.28 30.69
CA LYS A 61 -1.71 37.34 32.16
C LYS A 61 -2.93 36.67 32.79
N ALA A 62 -4.00 36.43 32.03
CA ALA A 62 -5.26 35.88 32.54
C ALA A 62 -5.41 34.37 32.28
N HIS A 63 -4.51 33.77 31.49
CA HIS A 63 -4.67 32.41 30.96
C HIS A 63 -3.42 31.54 31.17
N THR A 64 -2.54 31.93 32.12
CA THR A 64 -1.31 31.18 32.44
C THR A 64 -1.59 29.71 32.79
N ASP A 65 -2.73 29.45 33.41
CA ASP A 65 -3.17 28.12 33.84
C ASP A 65 -3.49 27.19 32.66
N PHE A 66 -3.77 27.71 31.46
CA PHE A 66 -4.08 26.90 30.26
C PHE A 66 -2.84 26.44 29.50
N SER A 67 -1.65 26.96 29.85
CA SER A 67 -0.41 26.59 29.16
C SER A 67 -0.09 25.10 29.32
N GLY A 68 -0.28 24.54 30.52
CA GLY A 68 -0.07 23.11 30.79
C GLY A 68 -1.02 22.21 30.00
N ASP A 69 -2.32 22.54 30.00
CA ASP A 69 -3.34 21.79 29.27
C ASP A 69 -3.12 21.86 27.76
N TYR A 70 -2.75 23.03 27.25
CA TYR A 70 -2.42 23.22 25.84
C TYR A 70 -1.21 22.38 25.42
N THR A 71 -0.11 22.46 26.17
CA THR A 71 1.10 21.67 25.89
C THR A 71 0.81 20.17 25.94
N THR A 72 0.04 19.73 26.95
CA THR A 72 -0.39 18.33 27.08
C THR A 72 -1.25 17.89 25.89
N GLY A 73 -2.17 18.75 25.43
CA GLY A 73 -3.02 18.48 24.28
C GLY A 73 -2.21 18.30 22.99
N PHE A 74 -1.26 19.20 22.72
CA PHE A 74 -0.39 19.11 21.53
C PHE A 74 0.53 17.89 21.56
N GLN A 75 1.09 17.55 22.73
CA GLN A 75 1.84 16.30 22.91
C GLN A 75 0.98 15.08 22.60
N THR A 76 -0.24 15.03 23.15
CA THR A 76 -1.18 13.92 22.92
C THR A 76 -1.53 13.79 21.45
N ILE A 77 -1.81 14.90 20.75
CA ILE A 77 -2.10 14.90 19.31
C ILE A 77 -0.87 14.44 18.51
N GLY A 78 0.32 14.95 18.85
CA GLY A 78 1.56 14.56 18.18
C GLY A 78 1.86 13.06 18.32
N GLU A 79 1.73 12.51 19.53
CA GLU A 79 1.90 11.07 19.79
C GLU A 79 0.87 10.22 19.02
N ALA A 80 -0.40 10.62 19.06
CA ALA A 80 -1.46 9.91 18.34
C ALA A 80 -1.23 9.95 16.81
N ALA A 81 -0.79 11.08 16.28
CA ALA A 81 -0.50 11.23 14.86
C ALA A 81 0.71 10.38 14.42
N GLN A 82 1.77 10.33 15.23
CA GLN A 82 2.92 9.45 14.98
C GLN A 82 2.51 7.98 15.02
N ALA A 83 1.69 7.57 15.99
CA ALA A 83 1.17 6.21 16.08
C ALA A 83 0.33 5.84 14.85
N MET A 84 -0.51 6.77 14.36
CA MET A 84 -1.29 6.57 13.14
C MET A 84 -0.40 6.40 11.91
N CYS A 85 0.66 7.21 11.76
CA CYS A 85 1.61 7.05 10.65
C CYS A 85 2.28 5.67 10.69
N GLY A 86 2.74 5.22 11.86
CA GLY A 86 3.32 3.87 12.02
C GLY A 86 2.34 2.74 11.68
N ALA A 87 1.05 2.91 12.02
CA ALA A 87 0.00 1.96 11.65
C ALA A 87 -0.22 1.92 10.12
N LEU A 88 -0.20 3.08 9.45
CA LEU A 88 -0.34 3.17 7.99
C LEU A 88 0.85 2.52 7.25
N THR A 89 2.09 2.74 7.71
CA THR A 89 3.27 2.07 7.16
C THR A 89 3.20 0.54 7.34
N SER A 90 2.72 0.07 8.48
CA SER A 90 2.52 -1.36 8.75
C SER A 90 1.43 -1.96 7.85
N PHE A 91 0.34 -1.22 7.63
CA PHE A 91 -0.72 -1.59 6.71
C PHE A 91 -0.21 -1.67 5.26
N ALA A 92 0.54 -0.67 4.79
CA ALA A 92 1.19 -0.68 3.48
C ALA A 92 2.06 -1.93 3.28
N SER A 93 2.87 -2.27 4.29
CA SER A 93 3.71 -3.48 4.27
C SER A 93 2.89 -4.76 4.12
N THR A 94 1.75 -4.84 4.81
CA THR A 94 0.83 -5.99 4.73
C THR A 94 0.20 -6.09 3.34
N VAL A 95 -0.22 -4.96 2.75
CA VAL A 95 -0.77 -4.92 1.37
C VAL A 95 0.29 -5.38 0.36
N GLY A 96 1.53 -4.90 0.48
CA GLY A 96 2.63 -5.33 -0.38
C GLY A 96 2.91 -6.83 -0.29
N ALA A 97 2.94 -7.38 0.93
CA ALA A 97 3.13 -8.81 1.15
C ALA A 97 1.99 -9.66 0.57
N ALA A 98 0.73 -9.23 0.74
CA ALA A 98 -0.42 -9.89 0.17
C ALA A 98 -0.37 -9.88 -1.37
N GLY A 99 0.03 -8.77 -1.99
CA GLY A 99 0.23 -8.68 -3.43
C GLY A 99 1.22 -9.73 -3.95
N GLN A 100 2.37 -9.87 -3.30
CA GLN A 100 3.38 -10.88 -3.66
C GLN A 100 2.84 -12.32 -3.52
N GLN A 101 2.10 -12.60 -2.44
CA GLN A 101 1.50 -13.93 -2.22
C GLN A 101 0.48 -14.29 -3.29
N TYR A 102 -0.42 -13.35 -3.63
CA TYR A 102 -1.38 -13.56 -4.72
C TYR A 102 -0.66 -13.80 -6.05
N GLY A 103 0.44 -13.08 -6.31
CA GLY A 103 1.20 -13.28 -7.53
C GLY A 103 1.84 -14.64 -7.67
N ALA A 104 2.51 -15.11 -6.62
CA ALA A 104 3.09 -16.45 -6.60
C ALA A 104 2.02 -17.54 -6.75
N ALA A 105 0.83 -17.34 -6.15
CA ALA A 105 -0.29 -18.28 -6.26
C ALA A 105 -0.86 -18.36 -7.69
N GLU A 106 -1.06 -17.21 -8.34
CA GLU A 106 -1.52 -17.14 -9.74
C GLU A 106 -0.50 -17.77 -10.69
N GLU A 107 0.79 -17.47 -10.53
CA GLU A 107 1.84 -18.08 -11.36
C GLU A 107 1.89 -19.61 -11.18
N SER A 108 1.80 -20.10 -9.94
CA SER A 108 1.75 -21.53 -9.66
C SER A 108 0.52 -22.21 -10.27
N GLN A 109 -0.65 -21.58 -10.23
CA GLN A 109 -1.87 -22.12 -10.84
C GLN A 109 -1.81 -22.12 -12.36
N ALA A 110 -1.29 -21.05 -12.97
CA ALA A 110 -1.08 -20.98 -14.41
C ALA A 110 -0.14 -22.11 -14.90
N GLN A 111 0.95 -22.37 -14.17
CA GLN A 111 1.86 -23.47 -14.48
C GLN A 111 1.18 -24.84 -14.36
N ALA A 112 0.40 -25.06 -13.29
CA ALA A 112 -0.35 -26.30 -13.10
C ALA A 112 -1.40 -26.53 -14.20
N ALA A 113 -2.11 -25.47 -14.61
CA ALA A 113 -3.08 -25.52 -15.70
C ALA A 113 -2.42 -25.83 -17.06
N ASN A 114 -1.28 -25.20 -17.34
CA ASN A 114 -0.50 -25.50 -18.55
C ASN A 114 -0.02 -26.96 -18.58
N GLN A 115 0.49 -27.48 -17.47
CA GLN A 115 0.89 -28.88 -17.37
C GLN A 115 -0.28 -29.84 -17.54
N ALA A 116 -1.44 -29.54 -16.95
CA ALA A 116 -2.65 -30.35 -17.09
C ALA A 116 -3.19 -30.35 -18.53
N GLY A 117 -3.12 -29.22 -19.23
CA GLY A 117 -3.50 -29.11 -20.64
C GLY A 117 -2.55 -29.84 -21.58
N SER A 118 -1.24 -29.76 -21.32
CA SER A 118 -0.18 -30.39 -22.14
C SER A 118 -0.19 -31.93 -22.12
N GLY A 119 -1.00 -32.55 -21.26
CA GLY A 119 -1.14 -34.01 -21.15
C GLY A 119 -2.29 -34.62 -21.96
N LEU A 120 -3.02 -33.81 -22.73
CA LEU A 120 -4.03 -34.22 -23.72
C LEU A 120 -3.47 -34.10 -25.14
#